data_AF-A0A2E1A8E2-F1
#
_entry.id   AF-A0A2E1A8E2-F1
#
_cell.length_a   1.000
_cell.length_b   1.000
_cell.length_c   1.000
_cell.angle_alpha   90.00
_cell.angle_beta   90.00
_cell.angle_gamma   90.00
#
_symmetry.space_group_name_H-M   'P 1'
#
loop_
_entity.id
_entity.type
_entity.pdbx_description
1 polymer ?
#
loop_
_entity_poly.entity_id
_entity_poly.type
_entity_poly.pdbx_seq_one_letter_code
_entity_poly.pdbx_strand_id
1 'polypeptide(L)'
;MAKHLPPSAAGLRLLDVGGTAGPILLRLRPDLDVVIASVLAKQWDYAPQSFDAIVAYDMPLDADYLAAILRLLRPGGRFVQVNPIDQTLDAIGESLLKAGFVRCLVEPATEQGGILLRGERTHTTSDTLERVQGVAQRDADLIDLSSFKGRYVHLLVRQQPNKPVWRLSPDEVITWDAAAVAQEGDAALLAFSSLPKAVAFMQSAVLENVITGINKVGKFSLQTATEWPHRAIVNPTLGSITDMAIQFIAVDPSTAEAPDE
;
A
#
# COMPACT_ATOMS: atom_id res chain seq x y z
N MET A 1 10.17 -1.35 13.10
CA MET A 1 8.82 -0.73 13.14
C MET A 1 8.32 -0.22 11.77
N ALA A 2 8.98 0.74 11.10
CA ALA A 2 8.47 1.34 9.85
C ALA A 2 8.16 0.31 8.73
N LYS A 3 9.00 -0.70 8.54
CA LYS A 3 8.80 -1.80 7.57
C LYS A 3 7.52 -2.63 7.82
N HIS A 4 6.93 -2.55 9.01
CA HIS A 4 5.72 -3.30 9.37
C HIS A 4 4.44 -2.51 9.14
N LEU A 5 4.53 -1.22 8.81
CA LEU A 5 3.36 -0.44 8.43
C LEU A 5 2.73 -1.02 7.15
N PRO A 6 1.40 -0.95 6.99
CA PRO A 6 0.73 -1.37 5.77
C PRO A 6 1.33 -0.70 4.51
N PRO A 7 1.44 -1.42 3.39
CA PRO A 7 1.71 -0.81 2.10
C PRO A 7 0.45 -0.03 1.68
N SER A 8 0.41 1.27 1.96
CA SER A 8 -0.69 2.14 1.52
C SER A 8 -0.24 3.01 0.35
N ALA A 9 -1.14 3.12 -0.62
CA ALA A 9 -1.04 3.91 -1.84
C ALA A 9 -1.36 5.41 -1.63
N ALA A 10 -2.01 5.71 -0.50
CA ALA A 10 -2.45 7.03 -0.06
C ALA A 10 -1.90 7.31 1.34
N GLY A 11 -1.96 8.57 1.78
CA GLY A 11 -1.49 9.01 3.09
C GLY A 11 -2.03 8.09 4.19
N LEU A 12 -1.12 7.40 4.87
CA LEU A 12 -1.45 6.36 5.84
C LEU A 12 -1.79 7.05 7.17
N ARG A 13 -3.00 6.82 7.66
CA ARG A 13 -3.42 7.40 8.94
C ARG A 13 -2.95 6.55 10.10
N LEU A 14 -2.01 7.09 10.86
CA LEU A 14 -1.31 6.44 11.96
C LEU A 14 -1.77 7.01 13.29
N LEU A 15 -2.21 6.14 14.21
CA LEU A 15 -2.37 6.52 15.62
C LEU A 15 -1.08 6.22 16.38
N ASP A 16 -0.44 7.25 16.92
CA ASP A 16 0.77 7.12 17.75
C ASP A 16 0.40 7.27 19.23
N VAL A 17 0.34 6.13 19.92
CA VAL A 17 -0.03 6.07 21.35
C VAL A 17 1.12 6.60 22.19
N GLY A 18 0.89 7.71 22.90
CA GLY A 18 1.91 8.37 23.71
C GLY A 18 2.87 9.26 22.91
N GLY A 19 2.69 9.39 21.59
CA GLY A 19 3.42 10.39 20.78
C GLY A 19 4.92 10.12 20.61
N THR A 20 5.37 8.88 20.81
CA THR A 20 6.81 8.54 20.83
C THR A 20 7.31 8.11 19.46
N ALA A 21 6.50 7.36 18.70
CA ALA A 21 6.94 6.73 17.45
C ALA A 21 6.84 7.66 16.24
N GLY A 22 5.85 8.54 16.23
CA GLY A 22 5.44 9.40 15.13
C GLY A 22 6.58 10.26 14.57
N PRO A 23 7.32 11.02 15.41
CA PRO A 23 8.41 11.86 14.94
C PRO A 23 9.53 11.08 14.22
N ILE A 24 9.80 9.85 14.66
CA ILE A 24 10.80 8.97 14.05
C ILE A 24 10.26 8.41 12.73
N LEU A 25 9.00 7.95 12.73
CA LEU A 25 8.37 7.38 11.54
C LEU A 25 8.20 8.41 10.43
N LEU A 26 7.88 9.67 10.76
CA LEU A 26 7.75 10.75 9.78
C LEU A 26 9.06 11.05 9.02
N ARG A 27 10.23 10.81 9.63
CA ARG A 27 11.53 10.93 8.94
C ARG A 27 11.69 9.88 7.85
N LEU A 28 11.14 8.68 8.07
CA LEU A 28 11.24 7.55 7.13
C LEU A 28 10.08 7.55 6.11
N ARG A 29 8.89 7.97 6.55
CA ARG A 29 7.63 8.04 5.82
C ARG A 29 6.95 9.40 6.06
N PRO A 30 7.33 10.46 5.33
CA PRO A 30 6.73 11.79 5.43
C PRO A 30 5.26 11.84 4.99
N ASP A 31 4.78 10.78 4.33
CA ASP A 31 3.41 10.62 3.86
C ASP A 31 2.41 10.19 4.96
N LEU A 32 2.87 9.97 6.19
CA LEU A 32 2.01 9.58 7.31
C LEU A 32 1.16 10.75 7.82
N ASP A 33 -0.14 10.52 7.97
CA ASP A 33 -1.04 11.38 8.76
C ASP A 33 -1.03 10.88 10.21
N VAL A 34 -0.22 11.50 11.06
CA VAL A 34 0.00 11.05 12.44
C VAL A 34 -0.95 11.77 13.40
N VAL A 35 -1.75 10.99 14.13
CA VAL A 35 -2.59 11.44 15.24
C VAL A 35 -1.96 10.92 16.53
N ILE A 36 -1.68 11.82 17.47
CA ILE A 36 -1.16 11.43 18.80
C ILE A 36 -2.35 11.07 19.70
N ALA A 37 -2.26 9.91 20.35
CA ALA A 37 -3.27 9.42 21.29
C ALA A 37 -2.75 9.45 22.73
N SER A 38 -3.68 9.55 23.68
CA SER A 38 -3.37 9.25 25.07
C SER A 38 -2.91 7.80 25.25
N VAL A 39 -2.05 7.54 26.23
CA VAL A 39 -1.70 6.19 26.67
C VAL A 39 -2.90 5.46 27.30
N LEU A 40 -3.94 6.18 27.73
CA LEU A 40 -5.14 5.60 28.32
C LEU A 40 -6.22 5.39 27.25
N ALA A 41 -6.45 4.14 26.83
CA ALA A 41 -7.42 3.81 25.79
C ALA A 41 -8.86 4.27 26.08
N LYS A 42 -9.24 4.38 27.36
CA LYS A 42 -10.53 4.94 27.79
C LYS A 42 -10.76 6.41 27.40
N GLN A 43 -9.70 7.13 27.04
CA GLN A 43 -9.76 8.52 26.59
C GLN A 43 -9.85 8.64 25.06
N TRP A 44 -9.86 7.52 24.34
CA TRP A 44 -9.92 7.50 22.88
C TRP A 44 -11.35 7.70 22.37
N ASP A 45 -11.64 8.93 21.95
CA ASP A 45 -12.89 9.27 21.26
C ASP A 45 -12.68 9.34 19.74
N TYR A 46 -12.32 8.21 19.15
CA TYR A 46 -12.16 8.07 17.72
C TYR A 46 -13.26 7.18 17.12
N ALA A 47 -13.67 7.52 15.90
CA ALA A 47 -14.57 6.69 15.11
C ALA A 47 -13.96 5.28 14.92
N PRO A 48 -14.78 4.22 14.94
CA PRO A 48 -14.30 2.88 14.64
C PRO A 48 -13.73 2.80 13.22
N GLN A 49 -12.75 1.92 12.99
CA GLN A 49 -12.15 1.68 11.67
C GLN A 49 -11.58 2.93 10.99
N SER A 50 -10.97 3.82 11.78
CA SER A 50 -10.51 5.13 11.31
C SER A 50 -8.99 5.22 11.08
N PHE A 51 -8.23 4.18 11.46
CA PHE A 51 -6.78 4.15 11.34
C PHE A 51 -6.29 2.96 10.51
N ASP A 52 -5.25 3.20 9.71
CA ASP A 52 -4.58 2.16 8.92
C ASP A 52 -3.52 1.44 9.75
N ALA A 53 -2.89 2.15 10.68
CA ALA A 53 -1.98 1.57 11.64
C ALA A 53 -2.08 2.23 13.01
N ILE A 54 -1.75 1.46 14.05
CA ILE A 54 -1.61 1.94 15.42
C ILE A 54 -0.24 1.51 15.90
N VAL A 55 0.54 2.48 16.41
CA VAL A 55 1.86 2.24 17.00
C VAL A 55 1.87 2.62 18.46
N ALA A 56 2.61 1.84 19.24
CA ALA A 56 2.75 2.05 20.67
C ALA A 56 4.15 1.61 21.14
N TYR A 57 4.56 2.11 22.30
CA TYR A 57 5.79 1.72 22.96
C TYR A 57 5.50 1.41 24.42
N ASP A 58 5.96 0.26 24.90
CA ASP A 58 5.88 -0.16 26.30
C ASP A 58 4.47 -0.03 26.91
N MET A 59 3.48 -0.55 26.18
CA MET A 59 2.08 -0.53 26.61
C MET A 59 1.62 -1.91 27.10
N PRO A 60 0.79 -1.97 28.15
CA PRO A 60 0.20 -3.24 28.57
C PRO A 60 -0.69 -3.83 27.47
N LEU A 61 -0.62 -5.15 27.29
CA LEU A 61 -1.41 -5.90 26.30
C LEU A 61 -2.64 -6.54 26.95
N ASP A 62 -3.37 -5.78 27.76
CA ASP A 62 -4.61 -6.26 28.35
C ASP A 62 -5.76 -6.32 27.32
N ALA A 63 -6.82 -7.07 27.67
CA ALA A 63 -7.92 -7.33 26.76
C ALA A 63 -8.67 -6.05 26.33
N ASP A 64 -8.82 -5.08 27.22
CA ASP A 64 -9.54 -3.83 26.94
C ASP A 64 -8.74 -2.95 25.97
N TYR A 65 -7.42 -2.87 26.17
CA TYR A 65 -6.51 -2.17 25.29
C TYR A 65 -6.50 -2.77 23.88
N LEU A 66 -6.35 -4.10 23.78
CA LEU A 66 -6.35 -4.80 22.49
C LEU A 66 -7.70 -4.68 21.77
N ALA A 67 -8.82 -4.75 22.50
CA ALA A 67 -10.15 -4.54 21.94
C ALA A 67 -10.34 -3.11 21.41
N ALA A 68 -9.83 -2.11 22.14
CA ALA A 68 -9.86 -0.72 21.69
C ALA A 68 -9.05 -0.53 20.40
N ILE A 69 -7.85 -1.12 20.31
CA ILE A 69 -7.02 -1.10 19.09
C ILE A 69 -7.78 -1.73 17.91
N LEU A 70 -8.32 -2.94 18.09
CA LEU A 70 -9.06 -3.63 17.03
C LEU A 70 -10.29 -2.86 16.58
N ARG A 71 -11.01 -2.18 17.47
CA ARG A 71 -12.14 -1.31 17.11
C ARG A 71 -11.70 -0.19 16.17
N LEU A 72 -10.52 0.39 16.39
CA LEU A 72 -10.02 1.56 15.67
C LEU A 72 -9.33 1.21 14.35
N LEU A 73 -8.71 0.03 14.24
CA LEU A 73 -8.05 -0.42 13.01
C LEU A 73 -9.05 -0.66 11.89
N ARG A 74 -8.72 -0.24 10.67
CA ARG A 74 -9.42 -0.67 9.45
C ARG A 74 -9.20 -2.16 9.18
N PRO A 75 -10.07 -2.82 8.39
CA PRO A 75 -9.78 -4.16 7.88
C PRO A 75 -8.42 -4.19 7.15
N GLY A 76 -7.52 -5.11 7.52
CA GLY A 76 -6.13 -5.16 7.04
C GLY A 76 -5.17 -4.17 7.71
N GLY A 77 -5.67 -3.32 8.60
CA GLY A 77 -4.86 -2.40 9.39
C GLY A 77 -3.96 -3.13 10.38
N ARG A 78 -2.84 -2.51 10.75
CA ARG A 78 -1.81 -3.16 11.57
C ARG A 78 -1.58 -2.44 12.90
N PHE A 79 -1.57 -3.22 13.96
CA PHE A 79 -1.02 -2.82 15.25
C PHE A 79 0.45 -3.21 15.29
N VAL A 80 1.33 -2.29 15.69
CA VAL A 80 2.76 -2.54 15.85
C VAL A 80 3.23 -1.94 17.17
N GLN A 81 3.86 -2.73 18.02
CA GLN A 81 4.34 -2.24 19.31
C GLN A 81 5.74 -2.78 19.62
N VAL A 82 6.52 -1.98 20.34
CA VAL A 82 7.79 -2.41 20.92
C VAL A 82 7.66 -2.41 22.44
N ASN A 83 7.97 -3.53 23.09
CA ASN A 83 7.98 -3.69 24.54
C ASN A 83 9.38 -4.03 25.06
N PRO A 84 9.67 -3.71 26.34
CA PRO A 84 10.85 -4.22 27.02
C PRO A 84 10.80 -5.75 27.16
N ILE A 85 11.95 -6.38 27.43
CA ILE A 85 12.04 -7.81 27.70
C ILE A 85 11.53 -8.07 29.12
N ASP A 86 10.25 -8.39 29.24
CA ASP A 86 9.68 -8.89 30.50
C ASP A 86 8.66 -10.02 30.31
N GLN A 87 8.29 -10.31 29.06
CA GLN A 87 7.28 -11.30 28.69
C GLN A 87 7.81 -12.33 27.70
N THR A 88 7.28 -13.55 27.77
CA THR A 88 7.62 -14.61 26.81
C THR A 88 6.93 -14.33 25.48
N LEU A 89 7.66 -14.56 24.37
CA LEU A 89 7.17 -14.32 23.01
C LEU A 89 5.85 -15.06 22.72
N ASP A 90 5.72 -16.29 23.22
CA ASP A 90 4.54 -17.13 23.02
C ASP A 90 3.30 -16.56 23.71
N ALA A 91 3.43 -16.09 24.95
CA ALA A 91 2.30 -15.52 25.70
C ALA A 91 1.76 -14.23 25.04
N ILE A 92 2.65 -13.43 24.44
CA ILE A 92 2.27 -12.24 23.66
C ILE A 92 1.52 -12.67 22.40
N GLY A 93 2.03 -13.65 21.66
CA GLY A 93 1.39 -14.18 20.46
C GLY A 93 -0.01 -14.71 20.73
N GLU A 94 -0.19 -15.49 21.79
CA GLU A 94 -1.49 -16.00 22.23
C GLU A 94 -2.46 -14.87 22.62
N SER A 95 -1.95 -13.83 23.30
CA SER A 95 -2.77 -12.67 23.69
C SER A 95 -3.31 -11.93 22.47
N LEU A 96 -2.49 -11.73 21.43
CA LEU A 96 -2.93 -11.11 20.18
C LEU A 96 -3.97 -11.96 19.43
N LEU A 97 -3.75 -13.28 19.33
CA LEU A 97 -4.68 -14.18 18.68
C LEU A 97 -6.03 -14.23 19.43
N LYS A 98 -5.99 -14.31 20.76
CA LYS A 98 -7.19 -14.31 21.61
C LYS A 98 -7.97 -13.00 21.50
N ALA A 99 -7.28 -11.88 21.32
CA ALA A 99 -7.93 -10.59 21.09
C ALA A 99 -8.60 -10.49 19.71
N GLY A 100 -8.22 -11.34 18.74
CA GLY A 100 -8.80 -11.37 17.40
C GLY A 100 -7.91 -10.80 16.30
N PHE A 101 -6.62 -10.59 16.57
CA PHE A 101 -5.65 -10.30 15.52
C PHE A 101 -5.31 -11.56 14.72
N VAL A 102 -4.97 -11.36 13.45
CA VAL A 102 -4.45 -12.39 12.55
C VAL A 102 -3.03 -12.03 12.10
N ARG A 103 -2.32 -13.01 11.53
CA ARG A 103 -0.95 -12.84 10.99
C ARG A 103 0.01 -12.19 12.00
N CYS A 104 -0.13 -12.62 13.25
CA CYS A 104 0.66 -12.13 14.36
C CYS A 104 2.15 -12.47 14.13
N LEU A 105 3.01 -11.50 14.42
CA LEU A 105 4.46 -11.65 14.43
C LEU A 105 4.94 -11.13 15.78
N VAL A 106 5.79 -11.91 16.44
CA VAL A 106 6.48 -11.51 17.67
C VAL A 106 7.95 -11.87 17.47
N GLU A 107 8.83 -10.88 17.48
CA GLU A 107 10.26 -11.05 17.21
C GLU A 107 11.09 -10.12 18.11
N PRO A 108 12.39 -10.38 18.32
CA PRO A 108 13.26 -9.42 18.99
C PRO A 108 13.26 -8.07 18.27
N ALA A 109 13.12 -6.97 19.03
CA ALA A 109 13.09 -5.63 18.45
C ALA A 109 14.48 -5.17 17.97
N THR A 110 15.53 -5.56 18.71
CA THR A 110 16.93 -5.30 18.41
C THR A 110 17.79 -6.45 18.90
N GLU A 111 19.06 -6.50 18.48
CA GLU A 111 20.06 -7.44 19.03
C GLU A 111 20.32 -7.21 20.53
N GLN A 112 20.13 -5.97 20.99
CA GLN A 112 20.35 -5.55 22.38
C GLN A 112 19.12 -5.81 23.27
N GLY A 113 18.00 -6.21 22.66
CA GLY A 113 16.78 -6.60 23.34
C GLY A 113 15.54 -5.84 22.88
N GLY A 114 14.49 -5.99 23.69
CA GLY A 114 13.12 -5.60 23.39
C GLY A 114 12.38 -6.63 22.52
N ILE A 115 11.06 -6.54 22.50
CA ILE A 115 10.18 -7.39 21.71
C ILE A 115 9.38 -6.48 20.79
N LEU A 116 9.45 -6.75 19.48
CA LEU A 116 8.58 -6.17 18.48
C LEU A 116 7.41 -7.14 18.26
N LEU A 117 6.20 -6.61 18.35
CA LEU A 117 5.00 -7.34 18.00
C LEU A 117 4.24 -6.62 16.89
N ARG A 118 3.57 -7.42 16.05
CA ARG A 118 2.66 -6.94 15.01
C ARG A 118 1.43 -7.85 14.95
N GLY A 119 0.25 -7.26 14.99
CA GLY A 119 -1.03 -7.92 14.70
C GLY A 119 -1.75 -7.23 13.55
N GLU A 120 -2.42 -8.01 12.69
CA GLU A 120 -3.26 -7.49 11.60
C GLU A 120 -4.73 -7.69 11.95
N ARG A 121 -5.59 -6.71 11.63
CA ARG A 121 -7.04 -6.89 11.73
C ARG A 121 -7.52 -7.69 10.52
N THR A 122 -8.34 -8.71 10.76
CA THR A 122 -8.95 -9.54 9.71
C THR A 122 -9.67 -8.69 8.66
N HIS A 123 -9.48 -9.03 7.38
CA HIS A 123 -10.29 -8.48 6.30
C HIS A 123 -11.73 -9.00 6.40
N THR A 124 -12.72 -8.15 6.15
CA THR A 124 -14.14 -8.52 6.25
C THR A 124 -14.66 -9.34 5.06
N THR A 125 -13.89 -9.45 3.97
CA THR A 125 -14.26 -10.20 2.77
C THR A 125 -13.35 -11.40 2.56
N SER A 126 -13.96 -12.54 2.20
CA SER A 126 -13.28 -13.81 1.89
C SER A 126 -12.85 -13.90 0.42
N ASP A 127 -13.31 -12.99 -0.44
CA ASP A 127 -12.93 -12.94 -1.85
C ASP A 127 -11.71 -12.04 -2.08
N THR A 128 -10.67 -12.64 -2.67
CA THR A 128 -9.43 -11.97 -3.05
C THR A 128 -9.69 -10.81 -4.01
N LEU A 129 -10.71 -10.90 -4.86
CA LEU A 129 -11.07 -9.87 -5.83
C LEU A 129 -11.74 -8.67 -5.15
N GLU A 130 -12.71 -8.93 -4.26
CA GLU A 130 -13.32 -7.89 -3.41
C GLU A 130 -12.29 -7.23 -2.49
N ARG A 131 -11.29 -7.98 -2.01
CA ARG A 131 -10.20 -7.45 -1.19
C ARG A 131 -9.36 -6.42 -1.95
N VAL A 132 -9.03 -6.72 -3.21
CA VAL A 132 -8.24 -5.79 -4.05
C VAL A 132 -9.12 -4.61 -4.47
N GLN A 133 -10.40 -4.83 -4.79
CA GLN A 133 -11.35 -3.77 -5.15
C GLN A 133 -11.69 -2.84 -3.98
N GLY A 134 -11.89 -3.36 -2.77
CA GLY A 134 -12.23 -2.54 -1.58
C GLY A 134 -11.10 -1.61 -1.13
N VAL A 135 -9.84 -2.00 -1.36
CA VAL A 135 -8.68 -1.12 -1.18
C VAL A 135 -8.56 -0.12 -2.34
N ALA A 136 -8.95 -0.50 -3.55
CA ALA A 136 -8.85 0.35 -4.73
C ALA A 136 -9.92 1.44 -4.81
N GLN A 137 -11.15 1.15 -4.38
CA GLN A 137 -12.32 2.04 -4.56
C GLN A 137 -12.27 3.36 -3.76
N ARG A 138 -11.46 3.47 -2.70
CA ARG A 138 -11.47 4.67 -1.84
C ARG A 138 -10.73 5.89 -2.42
N ASP A 139 -9.89 5.70 -3.45
CA ASP A 139 -9.14 6.80 -4.08
C ASP A 139 -9.33 6.84 -5.61
N ALA A 140 -10.48 6.38 -6.09
CA ALA A 140 -10.86 6.41 -7.50
C ALA A 140 -10.99 7.84 -8.07
N ASP A 141 -10.88 8.87 -7.22
CA ASP A 141 -11.14 10.27 -7.57
C ASP A 141 -9.86 11.07 -7.87
N LEU A 142 -8.67 10.49 -7.71
CA LEU A 142 -7.40 11.21 -7.92
C LEU A 142 -6.97 11.24 -9.40
N ILE A 143 -7.66 12.01 -10.23
CA ILE A 143 -7.42 11.99 -11.69
C ILE A 143 -6.08 12.62 -12.10
N ASP A 144 -5.42 13.44 -11.27
CA ASP A 144 -4.22 14.19 -11.69
C ASP A 144 -2.98 13.91 -10.84
N LEU A 145 -1.86 13.62 -11.52
CA LEU A 145 -0.55 13.33 -10.91
C LEU A 145 -0.05 14.48 -10.03
N SER A 146 -0.36 15.74 -10.39
CA SER A 146 0.07 16.92 -9.61
C SER A 146 -0.49 16.95 -8.18
N SER A 147 -1.64 16.30 -7.96
CA SER A 147 -2.30 16.20 -6.65
C SER A 147 -1.86 14.98 -5.83
N PHE A 148 -1.11 14.07 -6.45
CA PHE A 148 -0.69 12.82 -5.84
C PHE A 148 0.49 13.03 -4.89
N LYS A 149 0.34 12.56 -3.64
CA LYS A 149 1.35 12.73 -2.57
C LYS A 149 2.21 11.48 -2.32
N GLY A 150 2.03 10.41 -3.09
CA GLY A 150 2.79 9.17 -2.90
C GLY A 150 4.18 9.22 -3.55
N ARG A 151 5.09 8.37 -3.10
CA ARG A 151 6.47 8.32 -3.62
C ARG A 151 6.61 7.60 -4.96
N TYR A 152 5.69 6.70 -5.26
CA TYR A 152 5.76 5.83 -6.42
C TYR A 152 4.41 5.74 -7.12
N VAL A 153 4.46 5.58 -8.43
CA VAL A 153 3.33 5.23 -9.27
C VAL A 153 3.63 3.93 -9.99
N HIS A 154 2.56 3.25 -10.42
CA HIS A 154 2.64 1.99 -11.14
C HIS A 154 1.98 2.15 -12.49
N LEU A 155 2.60 1.63 -13.55
CA LEU A 155 2.03 1.58 -14.90
C LEU A 155 1.74 0.14 -15.28
N LEU A 156 0.64 -0.09 -15.99
CA LEU A 156 0.38 -1.36 -16.68
C LEU A 156 1.16 -1.37 -17.99
N VAL A 157 2.03 -2.36 -18.16
CA VAL A 157 3.02 -2.38 -19.24
C VAL A 157 2.89 -3.65 -20.09
N ARG A 158 3.03 -3.45 -21.40
CA ARG A 158 3.36 -4.50 -22.38
C ARG A 158 4.86 -4.54 -22.54
N GLN A 159 5.49 -5.57 -22.00
CA GLN A 159 6.91 -5.85 -22.22
C GLN A 159 7.08 -6.73 -23.45
N GLN A 160 7.98 -6.34 -24.35
CA GLN A 160 8.47 -7.18 -25.44
C GLN A 160 10.01 -7.32 -25.36
N PRO A 161 10.57 -8.54 -25.49
CA PRO A 161 9.85 -9.81 -25.53
C PRO A 161 9.17 -10.13 -24.18
N ASN A 162 8.07 -10.87 -24.23
CA ASN A 162 7.37 -11.36 -23.03
C ASN A 162 8.15 -12.53 -22.41
N LYS A 163 9.32 -12.21 -21.87
CA LYS A 163 10.23 -13.15 -21.22
C LYS A 163 10.59 -12.62 -19.83
N PRO A 164 10.66 -13.50 -18.83
CA PRO A 164 11.24 -13.12 -17.54
C PRO A 164 12.75 -12.87 -17.72
N VAL A 165 13.33 -12.07 -16.82
CA VAL A 165 14.72 -11.58 -16.94
C VAL A 165 15.73 -12.72 -17.12
N TRP A 166 15.53 -13.85 -16.44
CA TRP A 166 16.41 -15.01 -16.52
C TRP A 166 16.31 -15.83 -17.83
N ARG A 167 15.33 -15.54 -18.71
CA ARG A 167 15.21 -16.13 -20.05
C ARG A 167 15.67 -15.20 -21.17
N LEU A 168 16.04 -13.96 -20.83
CA LEU A 168 16.51 -13.01 -21.83
C LEU A 168 17.92 -13.37 -22.26
N SER A 169 18.16 -13.34 -23.57
CA SER A 169 19.54 -13.39 -24.07
C SER A 169 20.24 -12.05 -23.80
N PRO A 170 21.57 -12.00 -23.64
CA PRO A 170 22.31 -10.77 -23.37
C PRO A 170 22.14 -9.65 -24.43
N ASP A 171 21.76 -10.04 -25.65
CA ASP A 171 21.54 -9.21 -26.83
C ASP A 171 20.05 -8.87 -27.08
N GLU A 172 19.12 -9.39 -26.26
CA GLU A 172 17.70 -9.07 -26.38
C GLU A 172 17.40 -7.69 -25.77
N VAL A 173 16.93 -6.77 -26.62
CA VAL A 173 16.46 -5.46 -26.21
C VAL A 173 15.03 -5.57 -25.66
N ILE A 174 14.84 -5.16 -24.41
CA ILE A 174 13.51 -5.05 -23.81
C ILE A 174 12.89 -3.70 -24.19
N THR A 175 11.68 -3.72 -24.71
CA THR A 175 10.84 -2.54 -24.89
C THR A 175 9.60 -2.62 -24.01
N TRP A 176 9.22 -1.49 -23.43
CA TRP A 176 8.03 -1.36 -22.60
C TRP A 176 7.08 -0.35 -23.23
N ASP A 177 5.82 -0.75 -23.42
CA ASP A 177 4.76 0.17 -23.78
C ASP A 177 3.70 0.21 -22.66
N ALA A 178 3.50 1.39 -22.07
CA ALA A 178 2.54 1.60 -21.01
C ALA A 178 1.13 1.88 -21.56
N ALA A 179 0.12 1.36 -20.88
CA ALA A 179 -1.28 1.62 -21.21
C ALA A 179 -1.63 3.10 -21.00
N ALA A 180 -2.28 3.67 -22.00
CA ALA A 180 -2.73 5.06 -22.02
C ALA A 180 -4.10 5.17 -22.68
N VAL A 181 -4.76 6.31 -22.47
CA VAL A 181 -6.00 6.69 -23.13
C VAL A 181 -5.78 7.92 -24.00
N ALA A 182 -6.46 8.01 -25.13
CA ALA A 182 -6.52 9.23 -25.91
C ALA A 182 -7.56 10.19 -25.30
N GLN A 183 -7.14 11.40 -24.94
CA GLN A 183 -7.99 12.45 -24.39
C GLN A 183 -7.68 13.78 -25.08
N GLU A 184 -8.69 14.41 -25.70
CA GLU A 184 -8.58 15.76 -26.29
C GLU A 184 -7.44 15.92 -27.31
N GLY A 185 -7.05 14.84 -27.99
CA GLY A 185 -5.96 14.84 -28.98
C GLY A 185 -4.57 14.60 -28.39
N ASP A 186 -4.46 14.39 -27.07
CA ASP A 186 -3.22 13.97 -26.41
C ASP A 186 -3.38 12.59 -25.74
N ALA A 187 -2.26 12.00 -25.34
CA ALA A 187 -2.20 10.70 -24.70
C ALA A 187 -2.00 10.87 -23.19
N ALA A 188 -2.85 10.22 -22.38
CA ALA A 188 -2.71 10.21 -20.94
C ALA A 188 -2.41 8.80 -20.41
N LEU A 189 -1.28 8.64 -19.73
CA LEU A 189 -0.85 7.37 -19.12
C LEU A 189 -1.80 6.95 -18.00
N LEU A 190 -2.12 5.65 -17.92
CA LEU A 190 -2.88 5.09 -16.81
C LEU A 190 -1.92 4.70 -15.68
N ALA A 191 -1.90 5.51 -14.63
CA ALA A 191 -1.04 5.33 -13.46
C ALA A 191 -1.84 4.89 -12.24
N PHE A 192 -1.20 4.15 -11.34
CA PHE A 192 -1.83 3.62 -10.13
C PHE A 192 -0.96 3.90 -8.92
N SER A 193 -1.57 4.35 -7.83
CA SER A 193 -0.82 4.70 -6.63
C SER A 193 -0.27 3.48 -5.88
N SER A 194 -0.69 2.27 -6.24
CA SER A 194 -0.13 1.03 -5.70
C SER A 194 -0.34 -0.16 -6.62
N LEU A 195 0.47 -1.21 -6.43
CA LEU A 195 0.34 -2.48 -7.13
C LEU A 195 -1.06 -3.12 -6.99
N PRO A 196 -1.69 -3.22 -5.80
CA PRO A 196 -3.05 -3.75 -5.69
C PRO A 196 -4.05 -3.02 -6.59
N LYS A 197 -3.96 -1.69 -6.70
CA LYS A 197 -4.87 -0.92 -7.58
C LYS A 197 -4.64 -1.22 -9.06
N ALA A 198 -3.38 -1.24 -9.48
CA ALA A 198 -3.01 -1.62 -10.84
C ALA A 198 -3.57 -3.01 -11.19
N VAL A 199 -3.41 -3.97 -10.27
CA VAL A 199 -3.89 -5.35 -10.46
C VAL A 199 -5.43 -5.42 -10.48
N ALA A 200 -6.13 -4.74 -9.56
CA ALA A 200 -7.60 -4.69 -9.57
C ALA A 200 -8.14 -4.18 -10.90
N PHE A 201 -7.60 -3.04 -11.33
CA PHE A 201 -7.99 -2.41 -12.58
C PHE A 201 -7.70 -3.32 -13.77
N MET A 202 -6.48 -3.87 -13.84
CA MET A 202 -6.05 -4.78 -14.91
C MET A 202 -6.95 -6.01 -15.01
N GLN A 203 -7.29 -6.63 -13.88
CA GLN A 203 -8.14 -7.82 -13.86
C GLN A 203 -9.52 -7.53 -14.47
N SER A 204 -10.18 -6.45 -14.05
CA SER A 204 -11.45 -6.05 -14.62
C SER A 204 -11.30 -5.66 -16.11
N ALA A 205 -10.27 -4.88 -16.46
CA ALA A 205 -10.02 -4.42 -17.82
C ALA A 205 -9.79 -5.57 -18.81
N VAL A 206 -9.09 -6.62 -18.37
CA VAL A 206 -8.83 -7.81 -19.18
C VAL A 206 -10.09 -8.67 -19.31
N LEU A 207 -10.85 -8.87 -18.21
CA LEU A 207 -12.10 -9.62 -18.26
C LEU A 207 -13.14 -8.98 -19.18
N GLU A 208 -13.18 -7.64 -19.22
CA GLU A 208 -14.05 -6.86 -20.11
C GLU A 208 -13.46 -6.67 -21.52
N ASN A 209 -12.27 -7.22 -21.81
CA ASN A 209 -11.52 -7.04 -23.06
C ASN A 209 -11.20 -5.58 -23.44
N VAL A 210 -11.22 -4.65 -22.48
CA VAL A 210 -10.87 -3.23 -22.69
C VAL A 210 -9.37 -3.08 -22.94
N ILE A 211 -8.54 -3.78 -22.15
CA ILE A 211 -7.08 -3.76 -22.28
C ILE A 211 -6.58 -5.19 -22.45
N THR A 212 -5.72 -5.42 -23.44
CA THR A 212 -5.12 -6.73 -23.72
C THR A 212 -3.59 -6.68 -23.63
N GLY A 213 -2.94 -7.83 -23.50
CA GLY A 213 -1.47 -7.96 -23.66
C GLY A 213 -0.60 -7.39 -22.53
N ILE A 214 -1.19 -6.84 -21.46
CA ILE A 214 -0.43 -6.45 -20.26
C ILE A 214 0.20 -7.68 -19.65
N ASN A 215 1.51 -7.61 -19.40
CA ASN A 215 2.28 -8.71 -18.82
C ASN A 215 3.24 -8.24 -17.72
N LYS A 216 3.24 -6.95 -17.40
CA LYS A 216 4.09 -6.37 -16.36
C LYS A 216 3.43 -5.17 -15.71
N VAL A 217 3.82 -4.91 -14.47
CA VAL A 217 3.52 -3.67 -13.76
C VAL A 217 4.85 -3.00 -13.44
N GLY A 218 5.11 -1.86 -14.09
CA GLY A 218 6.33 -1.07 -13.84
C GLY A 218 6.11 -0.14 -12.66
N LYS A 219 7.06 -0.10 -11.72
CA LYS A 219 7.07 0.85 -10.58
C LYS A 219 8.00 2.01 -10.93
N PHE A 220 7.55 3.24 -10.75
CA PHE A 220 8.33 4.44 -11.05
C PHE A 220 8.28 5.40 -9.87
N SER A 221 9.38 6.11 -9.62
CA SER A 221 9.38 7.20 -8.65
C SER A 221 8.45 8.32 -9.10
N LEU A 222 7.89 9.07 -8.15
CA LEU A 222 7.08 10.25 -8.46
C LEU A 222 7.90 11.26 -9.27
N GLN A 223 9.19 11.44 -8.92
CA GLN A 223 10.08 12.34 -9.63
C GLN A 223 10.15 11.98 -11.13
N THR A 224 10.46 10.72 -11.44
CA THR A 224 10.48 10.19 -12.82
C THR A 224 9.14 10.40 -13.51
N ALA A 225 8.02 10.17 -12.81
CA ALA A 225 6.69 10.34 -13.38
C ALA A 225 6.36 11.79 -13.75
N THR A 226 6.83 12.78 -12.98
CA THR A 226 6.67 14.20 -13.29
C THR A 226 7.47 14.66 -14.52
N GLU A 227 8.49 13.91 -14.92
CA GLU A 227 9.34 14.23 -16.08
C GLU A 227 8.82 13.61 -17.38
N TRP A 228 7.74 12.80 -17.32
CA TRP A 228 7.15 12.21 -18.51
C TRP A 228 6.60 13.29 -19.46
N PRO A 229 6.77 13.11 -20.78
CA PRO A 229 6.24 14.05 -21.77
C PRO A 229 4.71 13.98 -21.89
N HIS A 230 4.09 12.98 -21.27
CA HIS A 230 2.65 12.73 -21.29
C HIS A 230 2.04 12.93 -19.90
N ARG A 231 0.80 13.41 -19.87
CA ARG A 231 0.02 13.48 -18.64
C ARG A 231 -0.22 12.07 -18.09
N ALA A 232 -0.32 11.92 -16.77
CA ALA A 232 -0.74 10.67 -16.13
C ALA A 232 -2.04 10.86 -15.37
N ILE A 233 -2.99 9.95 -15.59
CA ILE A 233 -4.23 9.83 -14.81
C ILE A 233 -3.99 8.81 -13.71
N VAL A 234 -4.15 9.22 -12.45
CA VAL A 234 -3.90 8.33 -11.31
C VAL A 234 -5.19 7.62 -10.87
N ASN A 235 -5.11 6.32 -10.61
CA ASN A 235 -6.23 5.46 -10.20
C ASN A 235 -7.52 5.61 -11.03
N PRO A 236 -7.45 5.59 -12.39
CA PRO A 236 -8.65 5.65 -13.21
C PRO A 236 -9.60 4.49 -12.87
N THR A 237 -10.90 4.73 -13.03
CA THR A 237 -11.90 3.64 -13.05
C THR A 237 -12.12 3.17 -14.48
N LEU A 238 -12.61 1.95 -14.67
CA LEU A 238 -12.99 1.49 -16.01
C LEU A 238 -14.07 2.37 -16.62
N GLY A 239 -15.09 2.74 -15.82
CA GLY A 239 -16.15 3.65 -16.25
C GLY A 239 -15.63 4.99 -16.74
N SER A 240 -14.58 5.55 -16.13
CA SER A 240 -14.01 6.83 -16.56
C SER A 240 -13.24 6.77 -17.88
N ILE A 241 -12.90 5.59 -18.38
CA ILE A 241 -12.13 5.43 -19.62
C ILE A 241 -12.84 4.60 -20.69
N THR A 242 -14.08 4.16 -20.45
CA THR A 242 -14.80 3.22 -21.33
C THR A 242 -14.99 3.78 -22.74
N ASP A 243 -15.22 5.07 -22.87
CA ASP A 243 -15.41 5.75 -24.16
C ASP A 243 -14.10 6.29 -24.77
N MET A 244 -12.96 6.01 -24.13
CA MET A 244 -11.66 6.50 -24.58
C MET A 244 -10.91 5.42 -25.38
N ALA A 245 -10.19 5.82 -26.42
CA ALA A 245 -9.37 4.89 -27.18
C ALA A 245 -8.13 4.49 -26.35
N ILE A 246 -7.97 3.19 -26.10
CA ILE A 246 -6.76 2.65 -25.47
C ILE A 246 -5.61 2.66 -26.48
N GLN A 247 -4.48 3.20 -26.05
CA GLN A 247 -3.23 3.17 -26.78
C GLN A 247 -2.06 2.79 -25.88
N PHE A 248 -0.91 2.55 -26.49
CA PHE A 248 0.30 2.11 -25.81
C PHE A 248 1.43 3.05 -26.14
N ILE A 249 2.02 3.65 -25.11
CA ILE A 249 3.09 4.65 -25.22
C ILE A 249 4.39 4.01 -24.76
N ALA A 250 5.45 4.16 -25.57
CA ALA A 250 6.78 3.71 -25.19
C ALA A 250 7.24 4.39 -23.89
N VAL A 251 7.69 3.59 -22.93
CA VAL A 251 8.30 4.06 -21.68
C VAL A 251 9.67 3.41 -21.51
N ASP A 252 10.62 4.15 -20.96
CA ASP A 252 11.98 3.64 -20.77
C ASP A 252 12.03 2.69 -19.55
N PRO A 253 12.28 1.38 -19.75
CA PRO A 253 12.36 0.41 -18.66
C PRO A 253 13.50 0.71 -17.68
N SER A 254 14.56 1.42 -18.10
CA SER A 254 15.70 1.74 -17.24
C SER A 254 15.39 2.78 -16.17
N THR A 255 14.28 3.52 -16.35
CA THR A 255 13.79 4.51 -15.39
C THR A 255 12.86 3.91 -14.33
N ALA A 256 12.53 2.62 -14.45
CA ALA A 256 11.71 1.91 -13.49
C ALA A 256 12.53 1.53 -12.24
N GLU A 257 11.88 1.62 -11.08
CA GLU A 257 12.42 1.17 -9.80
C GLU A 257 12.44 -0.36 -9.74
N ALA A 258 13.42 -0.90 -9.01
CA ALA A 258 13.41 -2.31 -8.68
C ALA A 258 12.16 -2.67 -7.87
N PRO A 259 11.58 -3.87 -8.07
CA PRO A 259 10.52 -4.35 -7.20
C PRO A 259 11.00 -4.40 -5.75
N ASP A 260 10.12 -4.02 -4.81
CA ASP A 260 10.39 -4.18 -3.37
C ASP A 260 10.32 -5.69 -3.04
N GLU A 261 11.45 -6.40 -3.18
CA GLU A 261 11.64 -7.77 -2.66
C GLU A 261 12.29 -7.76 -1.27
#